data_AF-A0A6A5T6B0-F1
#
_entry.id   AF-A0A6A5T6B0-F1
#
_cell.length_a   1.000
_cell.length_b   1.000
_cell.length_c   1.000
_cell.angle_alpha   90.00
_cell.angle_beta   90.00
_cell.angle_gamma   90.00
#
_symmetry.space_group_name_H-M   'P 1'
#
loop_
_entity.id
_entity.type
_entity.pdbx_description
1 polymer ?
#
loop_
_entity_poly.entity_id
_entity_poly.type
_entity_poly.pdbx_seq_one_letter_code
_entity_poly.pdbx_strand_id
1 'polypeptide(L)'
;MSETKVDVESRSHHLSGYPPLAAFIASDRDRTTLIYKRFDDLAARNLLYLQSELAELRSKQCAFDQEDLAADLETKQYARNFADFRRAEKADDQIQKDLWKLMIKIRETLKECREALIFESTLASLPSPSKGNQTASKDDPFPTLGGYSAELYDDIDDLVALRVQEDQDRLTSFAQKHLAFLFSDRKRSGKGIAYASDRAISTFIAWFSTFLAALLLIGAIVVLYMVRSPDWRLGLIAAFTTLFAGSVGLLTNARRAELFAATAA
;
A
#
# COMPACT_ATOMS: atom_id res chain seq x y z
N MET A 1 -62.78 -9.32 15.45
CA MET A 1 -61.74 -10.31 15.12
C MET A 1 -61.13 -9.88 13.80
N SER A 2 -60.01 -9.17 13.89
CA SER A 2 -59.23 -8.73 12.72
C SER A 2 -57.80 -8.61 13.23
N GLU A 3 -57.05 -9.70 13.09
CA GLU A 3 -55.63 -9.77 13.43
C GLU A 3 -54.87 -8.80 12.54
N THR A 4 -54.34 -7.75 13.15
CA THR A 4 -53.34 -6.88 12.55
C THR A 4 -52.07 -7.70 12.39
N LYS A 5 -51.85 -8.22 11.19
CA LYS A 5 -50.63 -8.90 10.78
C LYS A 5 -49.49 -7.89 10.87
N VAL A 6 -48.74 -7.94 11.97
CA VAL A 6 -47.51 -7.17 12.13
C VAL A 6 -46.51 -7.78 11.15
N ASP A 7 -46.14 -7.02 10.12
CA ASP A 7 -45.04 -7.35 9.22
C ASP A 7 -43.73 -7.33 10.03
N VAL A 8 -43.27 -8.52 10.42
CA VAL A 8 -42.01 -8.77 11.14
C VAL A 8 -40.84 -8.97 10.16
N GLU A 9 -40.98 -8.61 8.88
CA GLU A 9 -39.88 -8.71 7.92
C GLU A 9 -39.10 -7.39 7.77
N SER A 10 -37.80 -7.49 8.06
CA SER A 10 -36.69 -6.63 7.58
C SER A 10 -36.14 -5.50 8.47
N ARG A 11 -36.33 -5.54 9.80
CA ARG A 11 -35.32 -4.93 10.70
C ARG A 11 -34.20 -5.92 10.99
N SER A 12 -33.47 -6.35 9.97
CA SER A 12 -32.14 -6.89 10.21
C SER A 12 -31.28 -5.73 10.70
N HIS A 13 -31.19 -5.59 12.02
CA HIS A 13 -30.10 -4.86 12.66
C HIS A 13 -28.82 -5.52 12.14
N HIS A 14 -28.25 -4.93 11.08
CA HIS A 14 -27.00 -5.40 10.53
C HIS A 14 -25.97 -5.21 11.65
N LEU A 15 -25.48 -6.31 12.19
CA LEU A 15 -24.39 -6.32 13.15
C LEU A 15 -23.25 -5.49 12.57
N SER A 16 -23.00 -4.31 13.14
CA SER A 16 -21.82 -3.50 12.81
C SER A 16 -20.60 -4.16 13.46
N GLY A 17 -19.46 -4.18 12.76
CA GLY A 17 -18.20 -4.71 13.30
C GLY A 17 -17.42 -5.57 12.31
N TYR A 18 -16.67 -6.55 12.83
CA TYR A 18 -15.73 -7.34 12.03
C TYR A 18 -16.34 -8.12 10.86
N PRO A 19 -17.48 -8.84 10.99
CA PRO A 19 -17.96 -9.68 9.90
C PRO A 19 -18.37 -8.92 8.62
N PRO A 20 -19.16 -7.83 8.69
CA PRO A 20 -19.45 -7.04 7.49
C PRO A 20 -18.23 -6.29 6.95
N LEU A 21 -17.32 -5.82 7.81
CA LEU A 21 -16.09 -5.15 7.37
C LEU A 21 -15.17 -6.13 6.60
N ALA A 22 -15.00 -7.35 7.12
CA ALA A 22 -14.23 -8.39 6.46
C ALA A 22 -14.88 -8.83 5.14
N ALA A 23 -16.22 -8.98 5.11
CA ALA A 23 -16.94 -9.30 3.89
C ALA A 23 -16.81 -8.18 2.84
N PHE A 24 -16.82 -6.92 3.26
CA PHE A 24 -16.58 -5.78 2.38
C PHE A 24 -15.17 -5.82 1.78
N ILE A 25 -14.13 -5.95 2.61
CA ILE A 25 -12.74 -6.05 2.16
C ILE A 25 -12.56 -7.24 1.20
N ALA A 26 -13.16 -8.40 1.52
CA ALA A 26 -13.05 -9.61 0.69
C ALA A 26 -13.87 -9.54 -0.61
N SER A 27 -14.92 -8.71 -0.67
CA SER A 27 -15.79 -8.59 -1.84
C SER A 27 -15.15 -7.79 -3.00
N ASP A 28 -14.08 -7.06 -2.72
CA ASP A 28 -13.37 -6.28 -3.74
C ASP A 28 -12.51 -7.18 -4.63
N ARG A 29 -12.91 -7.28 -5.90
CA ARG A 29 -12.20 -8.06 -6.92
C ARG A 29 -10.84 -7.48 -7.25
N ASP A 30 -10.69 -6.16 -7.17
CA ASP A 30 -9.47 -5.46 -7.54
C ASP A 30 -8.49 -5.37 -6.37
N ARG A 31 -8.93 -5.78 -5.16
CA ARG A 31 -8.15 -5.84 -3.91
C ARG A 31 -7.60 -4.48 -3.47
N THR A 32 -8.19 -3.42 -3.96
CA THR A 32 -7.90 -2.03 -3.62
C THR A 32 -8.40 -1.62 -2.24
N THR A 33 -9.35 -2.39 -1.66
CA THR A 33 -9.85 -2.21 -0.29
C THR A 33 -9.03 -2.97 0.77
N LEU A 34 -7.92 -3.62 0.41
CA LEU A 34 -6.98 -4.25 1.36
C LEU A 34 -6.13 -3.19 2.07
N ILE A 35 -6.82 -2.35 2.86
CA ILE A 35 -6.24 -1.26 3.63
C ILE A 35 -6.21 -1.68 5.09
N TYR A 36 -5.04 -1.62 5.71
CA TYR A 36 -4.83 -1.99 7.10
C TYR A 36 -4.00 -0.93 7.82
N LYS A 37 -4.13 -0.85 9.14
CA LYS A 37 -3.26 -0.02 9.98
C LYS A 37 -1.89 -0.68 10.09
N ARG A 38 -0.83 0.12 9.92
CA ARG A 38 0.57 -0.31 10.06
C ARG A 38 1.01 -0.39 11.51
N PHE A 39 0.43 0.47 12.36
CA PHE A 39 0.78 0.62 13.77
C PHE A 39 2.23 1.12 13.95
N ASP A 40 2.61 2.15 13.18
CA ASP A 40 3.97 2.68 13.11
C ASP A 40 4.55 3.04 14.50
N ASP A 41 3.75 3.66 15.39
CA ASP A 41 4.19 3.98 16.76
C ASP A 41 4.49 2.71 17.59
N LEU A 42 3.66 1.67 17.50
CA LEU A 42 3.89 0.42 18.22
C LEU A 42 5.08 -0.35 17.64
N ALA A 43 5.20 -0.36 16.32
CA ALA A 43 6.33 -0.98 15.62
C ALA A 43 7.66 -0.31 16.01
N ALA A 44 7.71 1.02 16.00
CA ALA A 44 8.88 1.79 16.43
C ALA A 44 9.24 1.50 17.90
N ARG A 45 8.25 1.48 18.80
CA ARG A 45 8.47 1.13 20.21
C ARG A 45 9.02 -0.28 20.37
N ASN A 46 8.48 -1.26 19.64
CA ASN A 46 8.97 -2.64 19.68
C ASN A 46 10.43 -2.74 19.23
N LEU A 47 10.80 -2.07 18.13
CA LEU A 47 12.18 -2.01 17.67
C LEU A 47 13.11 -1.38 18.70
N LEU A 48 12.69 -0.29 19.35
CA LEU A 48 13.47 0.36 20.41
C LEU A 48 13.66 -0.56 21.62
N TYR A 49 12.64 -1.34 22.00
CA TYR A 49 12.77 -2.33 23.08
C TYR A 49 13.78 -3.42 22.71
N LEU A 50 13.69 -4.00 21.52
CA LEU A 50 14.63 -5.03 21.05
C LEU A 50 16.08 -4.51 20.97
N GLN A 51 16.27 -3.27 20.50
CA GLN A 51 17.58 -2.63 20.45
C GLN A 51 18.15 -2.36 21.85
N SER A 52 17.29 -1.93 22.79
CA SER A 52 17.69 -1.67 24.18
C SER A 52 18.05 -2.97 24.90
N GLU A 53 17.25 -4.03 24.74
CA GLU A 53 17.55 -5.36 25.28
C GLU A 53 18.90 -5.88 24.74
N LEU A 54 19.17 -5.73 23.43
CA LEU A 54 20.46 -6.09 22.84
C LEU A 54 21.62 -5.28 23.42
N ALA A 55 21.42 -3.98 23.70
CA ALA A 55 22.43 -3.15 24.32
C ALA A 55 22.76 -3.63 25.74
N GLU A 56 21.75 -3.99 26.54
CA GLU A 56 21.96 -4.56 27.87
C GLU A 56 22.67 -5.92 27.82
N LEU A 57 22.26 -6.81 26.92
CA LEU A 57 22.88 -8.12 26.76
C LEU A 57 24.35 -7.98 26.31
N ARG A 58 24.64 -7.04 25.40
CA ARG A 58 26.01 -6.71 25.00
C ARG A 58 26.83 -6.19 26.17
N SER A 59 26.26 -5.33 27.02
CA SER A 59 26.96 -4.85 28.23
C SER A 59 27.30 -6.00 29.17
N LYS A 60 26.39 -6.95 29.37
CA LYS A 60 26.65 -8.17 30.17
C LYS A 60 27.76 -9.02 29.55
N GLN A 61 27.75 -9.19 28.23
CA GLN A 61 28.79 -9.93 27.52
C GLN A 61 30.16 -9.27 27.71
N CYS A 62 30.25 -7.94 27.55
CA CYS A 62 31.50 -7.22 27.78
C CYS A 62 32.00 -7.30 29.23
N ALA A 63 31.10 -7.39 30.21
CA ALA A 63 31.49 -7.61 31.60
C ALA A 63 32.13 -8.99 31.80
N PHE A 64 31.53 -10.05 31.25
CA PHE A 64 32.13 -11.38 31.25
C PHE A 64 33.45 -11.42 30.49
N ASP A 65 33.53 -10.78 29.31
CA ASP A 65 34.77 -10.70 28.53
C ASP A 65 35.90 -10.05 29.35
N GLN A 66 35.58 -9.05 30.19
CA GLN A 66 36.56 -8.42 31.08
C GLN A 66 37.00 -9.34 32.23
N GLU A 67 36.08 -10.11 32.81
CA GLU A 67 36.40 -11.10 33.85
C GLU A 67 37.30 -12.21 33.30
N ASP A 68 37.02 -12.69 32.08
CA ASP A 68 37.81 -13.71 31.38
C ASP A 68 39.25 -13.27 31.08
N LEU A 69 39.51 -11.96 30.94
CA LEU A 69 40.88 -11.45 30.78
C LEU A 69 41.77 -11.77 31.99
N ALA A 70 41.19 -11.74 33.19
CA ALA A 70 41.87 -12.04 34.45
C ALA A 70 41.88 -13.55 34.78
N ALA A 71 41.13 -14.37 34.04
CA ALA A 71 40.96 -15.79 34.29
C ALA A 71 42.16 -16.65 33.81
N ASP A 72 42.06 -17.93 34.13
CA ASP A 72 43.06 -18.96 33.81
C ASP A 72 43.12 -19.28 32.30
N LEU A 73 44.11 -20.08 31.92
CA LEU A 73 44.34 -20.46 30.52
C LEU A 73 43.22 -21.34 29.95
N GLU A 74 42.55 -22.14 30.78
CA GLU A 74 41.43 -22.98 30.35
C GLU A 74 40.18 -22.16 30.03
N THR A 75 39.82 -21.18 30.85
CA THR A 75 38.70 -20.26 30.59
C THR A 75 38.92 -19.48 29.30
N LYS A 76 40.15 -19.01 29.07
CA LYS A 76 40.55 -18.34 27.82
C LYS A 76 40.47 -19.25 26.59
N GLN A 77 40.60 -20.56 26.78
CA GLN A 77 40.45 -21.53 25.69
C GLN A 77 38.98 -21.72 25.30
N TYR A 78 38.04 -21.66 26.26
CA TYR A 78 36.60 -21.72 25.99
C TYR A 78 36.14 -20.54 25.13
N ALA A 79 36.61 -19.32 25.40
CA ALA A 79 36.29 -18.14 24.60
C ALA A 79 36.75 -18.23 23.13
N ARG A 80 37.77 -19.06 22.84
CA ARG A 80 38.38 -19.20 21.51
C ARG A 80 37.88 -20.42 20.74
N ASN A 81 37.38 -21.45 21.43
CA ASN A 81 36.95 -22.70 20.81
C ASN A 81 35.51 -23.04 21.18
N PHE A 82 34.62 -22.92 20.21
CA PHE A 82 33.20 -23.23 20.36
C PHE A 82 32.93 -24.67 20.83
N ALA A 83 33.76 -25.64 20.40
CA ALA A 83 33.60 -27.03 20.83
C ALA A 83 33.93 -27.23 22.32
N ASP A 84 34.89 -26.47 22.83
CA ASP A 84 35.28 -26.50 24.24
C ASP A 84 34.28 -25.71 25.09
N PHE A 85 33.80 -24.55 24.61
CA PHE A 85 32.71 -23.78 25.23
C PHE A 85 31.43 -24.61 25.40
N ARG A 86 31.03 -25.35 24.36
CA ARG A 86 29.87 -26.24 24.39
C ARG A 86 30.07 -27.45 25.31
N ARG A 87 31.32 -27.89 25.52
CA ARG A 87 31.64 -28.96 26.48
C ARG A 87 31.60 -28.44 27.91
N ALA A 88 32.09 -27.22 28.14
CA ALA A 88 32.12 -26.58 29.45
C ALA A 88 30.70 -26.32 30.00
N GLU A 89 29.74 -25.94 29.15
CA GLU A 89 28.32 -25.81 29.54
C GLU A 89 27.74 -27.12 30.14
N LYS A 90 28.17 -28.27 29.61
CA LYS A 90 27.72 -29.58 30.09
C LYS A 90 28.48 -30.08 31.31
N ALA A 91 29.59 -29.45 31.67
CA ALA A 91 30.51 -29.90 32.72
C ALA A 91 30.16 -29.34 34.13
N ASP A 92 28.91 -28.89 34.32
CA ASP A 92 28.37 -28.33 35.57
C ASP A 92 28.96 -27.00 36.04
N ASP A 93 29.77 -26.33 35.21
CA ASP A 93 30.25 -24.98 35.50
C ASP A 93 29.11 -23.95 35.33
N GLN A 94 28.72 -23.31 36.43
CA GLN A 94 27.63 -22.35 36.48
C GLN A 94 27.92 -21.09 35.65
N ILE A 95 29.17 -20.63 35.59
CA ILE A 95 29.57 -19.43 34.85
C ILE A 95 29.42 -19.70 33.35
N GLN A 96 29.90 -20.86 32.89
CA GLN A 96 29.82 -21.26 31.48
C GLN A 96 28.39 -21.53 31.04
N LYS A 97 27.52 -22.03 31.93
CA LYS A 97 26.08 -22.14 31.67
C LYS A 97 25.41 -20.78 31.49
N ASP A 98 25.77 -19.79 32.31
CA ASP A 98 25.17 -18.46 32.23
C ASP A 98 25.68 -17.69 31.00
N LEU A 99 26.96 -17.86 30.63
CA LEU A 99 27.52 -17.42 29.35
C LEU A 99 26.81 -18.05 28.16
N TRP A 100 26.53 -19.36 28.21
CA TRP A 100 25.80 -20.05 27.16
C TRP A 100 24.38 -19.51 27.00
N LYS A 101 23.65 -19.33 28.11
CA LYS A 101 22.31 -18.72 28.09
C LYS A 101 22.35 -17.30 27.53
N LEU A 102 23.34 -16.50 27.93
CA LEU A 102 23.53 -15.15 27.41
C LEU A 102 23.75 -15.17 25.89
N MET A 103 24.61 -16.05 25.38
CA MET A 103 24.85 -16.22 23.95
C MET A 103 23.59 -16.63 23.20
N ILE A 104 22.79 -17.57 23.72
CA ILE A 104 21.51 -17.96 23.10
C ILE A 104 20.56 -16.77 23.05
N LYS A 105 20.39 -16.07 24.18
CA LYS A 105 19.48 -14.94 24.28
C LYS A 105 19.88 -13.79 23.33
N ILE A 106 21.17 -13.48 23.20
CA ILE A 106 21.67 -12.52 22.21
C ILE A 106 21.30 -12.96 20.79
N ARG A 107 21.48 -14.24 20.44
CA ARG A 107 21.17 -14.75 19.10
C ARG A 107 19.67 -14.66 18.79
N GLU A 108 18.82 -14.97 19.75
CA GLU A 108 17.36 -14.87 19.63
C GLU A 108 16.92 -13.42 19.46
N THR A 109 17.26 -12.53 20.40
CA THR A 109 16.86 -11.11 20.33
C THR A 109 17.45 -10.43 19.08
N LEU A 110 18.66 -10.80 18.66
CA LEU A 110 19.28 -10.24 17.44
C LEU A 110 18.54 -10.68 16.18
N LYS A 111 18.09 -11.93 16.14
CA LYS A 111 17.28 -12.45 15.04
C LYS A 111 15.94 -11.71 14.99
N GLU A 112 15.23 -11.61 16.12
CA GLU A 112 13.95 -10.91 16.22
C GLU A 112 14.07 -9.44 15.79
N CYS A 113 15.10 -8.74 16.26
CA CYS A 113 15.37 -7.34 15.88
C CYS A 113 15.60 -7.19 14.38
N ARG A 114 16.41 -8.07 13.77
CA ARG A 114 16.69 -8.02 12.33
C ARG A 114 15.48 -8.37 11.48
N GLU A 115 14.73 -9.38 11.88
CA GLU A 115 13.48 -9.76 11.20
C GLU A 115 12.47 -8.62 11.26
N ALA A 116 12.26 -8.01 12.44
CA ALA A 116 11.40 -6.85 12.60
C ALA A 116 11.85 -5.67 11.71
N LEU A 117 13.14 -5.35 11.64
CA LEU A 117 13.65 -4.30 10.76
C LEU A 117 13.39 -4.56 9.27
N ILE A 118 13.54 -5.82 8.83
CA ILE A 118 13.26 -6.20 7.44
C ILE A 118 11.76 -6.08 7.15
N PHE A 119 10.90 -6.54 8.06
CA PHE A 119 9.45 -6.37 7.93
C PHE A 119 9.05 -4.90 7.85
N GLU A 120 9.58 -4.06 8.74
CA GLU A 120 9.31 -2.61 8.73
C GLU A 120 9.81 -1.95 7.45
N SER A 121 11.00 -2.31 6.95
CA SER A 121 11.48 -1.79 5.67
C SER A 121 10.58 -2.18 4.49
N THR A 122 10.03 -3.40 4.53
CA THR A 122 9.10 -3.89 3.51
C THR A 122 7.79 -3.11 3.60
N LEU A 123 7.24 -2.94 4.81
CA LEU A 123 6.05 -2.12 5.07
C LEU A 123 6.24 -0.66 4.65
N ALA A 124 7.39 -0.06 4.92
CA ALA A 124 7.71 1.31 4.53
C ALA A 124 7.84 1.50 3.01
N SER A 125 8.17 0.42 2.27
CA SER A 125 8.20 0.43 0.80
C SER A 125 6.81 0.26 0.17
N LEU A 126 5.82 -0.14 0.95
CA LEU A 126 4.46 -0.28 0.44
C LEU A 126 3.85 1.11 0.21
N PRO A 127 3.10 1.28 -0.87
CA PRO A 127 2.50 2.56 -1.20
C PRO A 127 1.38 2.92 -0.22
N SER A 128 1.32 4.21 0.14
CA SER A 128 0.19 4.77 0.88
C SER A 128 -1.10 4.65 0.06
N PRO A 129 -2.27 4.46 0.71
CA PRO A 129 -3.56 4.42 0.03
C PRO A 129 -3.78 5.70 -0.78
N SER A 130 -4.26 5.55 -2.01
CA SER A 130 -4.53 6.70 -2.87
C SER A 130 -5.63 7.58 -2.25
N LYS A 131 -5.44 8.90 -2.29
CA LYS A 131 -6.41 9.87 -1.74
C LYS A 131 -7.82 9.73 -2.32
N GLY A 132 -7.99 9.10 -3.49
CA GLY A 132 -9.29 8.85 -4.11
C GLY A 132 -10.03 7.62 -3.55
N ASN A 133 -9.30 6.68 -2.94
CA ASN A 133 -9.86 5.52 -2.24
C ASN A 133 -10.08 5.81 -0.76
N GLN A 134 -9.99 7.08 -0.36
CA GLN A 134 -10.44 7.55 0.94
C GLN A 134 -11.93 7.22 1.04
N THR A 135 -12.20 6.08 1.67
CA THR A 135 -13.06 6.03 2.84
C THR A 135 -14.20 7.04 2.76
N ALA A 136 -15.29 6.52 2.19
CA ALA A 136 -16.63 6.66 2.74
C ALA A 136 -16.86 7.90 3.60
N SER A 137 -17.66 8.80 3.04
CA SER A 137 -18.26 9.95 3.71
C SER A 137 -18.45 9.70 5.21
N LYS A 138 -18.00 10.64 6.05
CA LYS A 138 -18.26 10.69 7.51
C LYS A 138 -19.76 10.58 7.86
N ASP A 139 -20.63 10.63 6.86
CA ASP A 139 -22.08 10.63 6.96
C ASP A 139 -22.76 9.27 6.70
N ASP A 140 -22.04 8.23 6.24
CA ASP A 140 -22.65 6.92 5.96
C ASP A 140 -22.41 5.89 7.09
N PRO A 141 -23.41 5.04 7.43
CA PRO A 141 -23.26 4.02 8.47
C PRO A 141 -22.39 2.87 7.96
N PHE A 142 -21.08 3.05 8.01
CA PHE A 142 -20.13 1.95 7.87
C PHE A 142 -20.34 0.92 8.98
N PRO A 143 -20.00 -0.36 8.78
CA PRO A 143 -19.71 -1.26 9.89
C PRO A 143 -18.49 -0.72 10.64
N THR A 144 -18.71 0.26 11.51
CA THR A 144 -17.66 0.88 12.32
C THR A 144 -17.19 -0.13 13.36
N LEU A 145 -15.88 -0.25 13.45
CA LEU A 145 -15.25 -0.87 14.61
C LEU A 145 -15.63 -0.04 15.85
N GLY A 146 -15.85 -0.72 16.97
CA GLY A 146 -16.26 -0.09 18.22
C GLY A 146 -15.14 -0.06 19.26
N GLY A 147 -15.33 0.70 20.33
CA GLY A 147 -14.36 0.81 21.41
C GLY A 147 -13.04 1.44 20.93
N TYR A 148 -11.90 0.90 21.37
CA TYR A 148 -10.57 1.42 21.03
C TYR A 148 -10.16 1.24 19.57
N SER A 149 -10.92 0.46 18.78
CA SER A 149 -10.68 0.31 17.34
C SER A 149 -11.55 1.22 16.48
N ALA A 150 -12.40 2.07 17.09
CA ALA A 150 -13.20 3.04 16.36
C ALA A 150 -12.34 4.04 15.58
N GLU A 151 -11.22 4.47 16.16
CA GLU A 151 -10.31 5.47 15.59
C GLU A 151 -9.18 4.85 14.75
N LEU A 152 -9.20 3.53 14.53
CA LEU A 152 -8.09 2.78 13.94
C LEU A 152 -7.72 3.27 12.53
N TYR A 153 -8.73 3.74 11.78
CA TYR A 153 -8.62 4.15 10.38
C TYR A 153 -8.71 5.68 10.16
N ASP A 154 -8.62 6.48 11.22
CA ASP A 154 -8.73 7.93 11.13
C ASP A 154 -7.44 8.59 10.62
N ASP A 155 -6.29 8.02 10.97
CA ASP A 155 -4.98 8.49 10.53
C ASP A 155 -4.58 7.81 9.22
N ILE A 156 -4.57 8.57 8.13
CA ILE A 156 -4.25 8.09 6.77
C ILE A 156 -2.76 7.75 6.62
N ASP A 157 -1.88 8.44 7.35
CA ASP A 157 -0.44 8.29 7.20
C ASP A 157 0.05 6.96 7.81
N ASP A 158 -0.69 6.41 8.78
CA ASP A 158 -0.45 5.10 9.42
C ASP A 158 -1.25 3.95 8.75
N LEU A 159 -1.75 4.15 7.53
CA LEU A 159 -2.42 3.12 6.73
C LEU A 159 -1.51 2.59 5.61
N VAL A 160 -1.62 1.29 5.36
CA VAL A 160 -0.99 0.63 4.22
C VAL A 160 -2.03 -0.01 3.33
N ALA A 161 -1.88 0.20 2.02
CA ALA A 161 -2.62 -0.56 1.02
C ALA A 161 -1.74 -1.71 0.54
N LEU A 162 -2.19 -2.95 0.75
CA LEU A 162 -1.46 -4.14 0.27
C LEU A 162 -1.40 -4.22 -1.25
N ARG A 163 -2.23 -3.44 -1.94
CA ARG A 163 -2.22 -3.28 -3.38
C ARG A 163 -2.66 -1.88 -3.76
N VAL A 164 -1.78 -1.15 -4.42
CA VAL A 164 -2.11 0.11 -5.10
C VAL A 164 -2.08 -0.17 -6.60
N GLN A 165 -3.14 0.21 -7.32
CA GLN A 165 -3.14 0.11 -8.78
C GLN A 165 -2.05 1.02 -9.34
N GLU A 166 -1.16 0.46 -10.16
CA GLU A 166 0.01 1.16 -10.70
C GLU A 166 -0.31 2.21 -11.77
N ASP A 167 -1.53 2.24 -12.34
CA ASP A 167 -1.86 3.06 -13.51
C ASP A 167 -3.15 3.86 -13.38
N GLN A 168 -3.24 4.79 -12.43
CA GLN A 168 -4.22 5.88 -12.57
C GLN A 168 -3.66 6.95 -13.51
N ASP A 169 -3.91 6.80 -14.81
CA ASP A 169 -3.66 7.84 -15.82
C ASP A 169 -4.20 9.20 -15.35
N ARG A 170 -3.57 10.29 -15.78
CA ARG A 170 -3.96 11.67 -15.37
C ARG A 170 -5.43 11.98 -15.69
N LEU A 171 -5.97 11.38 -16.75
CA LEU A 171 -7.40 11.42 -17.05
C LEU A 171 -8.26 10.63 -16.11
N THR A 172 -7.80 9.48 -15.63
CA THR A 172 -8.52 8.68 -14.64
C THR A 172 -8.72 9.49 -13.39
N SER A 173 -7.67 10.19 -12.93
CA SER A 173 -7.79 11.12 -11.81
C SER A 173 -8.72 12.32 -12.12
N PHE A 174 -8.65 12.89 -13.34
CA PHE A 174 -9.52 14.00 -13.73
C PHE A 174 -11.00 13.58 -13.84
N ALA A 175 -11.29 12.46 -14.49
CA ALA A 175 -12.62 11.89 -14.64
C ALA A 175 -13.20 11.46 -13.28
N GLN A 176 -12.39 10.87 -12.40
CA GLN A 176 -12.83 10.62 -11.02
C GLN A 176 -13.17 11.92 -10.29
N LYS A 177 -12.37 12.99 -10.41
CA LYS A 177 -12.63 14.25 -9.69
C LYS A 177 -13.80 15.07 -10.26
N HIS A 178 -13.93 15.14 -11.58
CA HIS A 178 -14.94 15.99 -12.24
C HIS A 178 -16.19 15.23 -12.70
N LEU A 179 -16.09 13.92 -12.92
CA LEU A 179 -17.16 13.10 -13.48
C LEU A 179 -17.58 11.95 -12.56
N ALA A 180 -17.15 11.91 -11.28
CA ALA A 180 -17.62 10.91 -10.30
C ALA A 180 -19.16 10.81 -10.23
N PHE A 181 -19.85 11.94 -10.37
CA PHE A 181 -21.31 12.00 -10.41
C PHE A 181 -21.92 11.21 -11.59
N LEU A 182 -21.22 11.15 -12.72
CA LEU A 182 -21.70 10.54 -13.97
C LEU A 182 -21.44 9.02 -14.02
N PHE A 183 -20.43 8.54 -13.28
CA PHE A 183 -20.02 7.12 -13.21
C PHE A 183 -20.38 6.42 -11.90
N SER A 184 -21.20 7.05 -11.07
CA SER A 184 -21.73 6.45 -9.85
C SER A 184 -22.65 5.29 -10.20
N ASP A 185 -22.23 4.06 -9.88
CA ASP A 185 -23.00 2.85 -10.18
C ASP A 185 -24.24 2.76 -9.28
N ARG A 186 -25.38 3.24 -9.81
CA ARG A 186 -26.66 3.31 -9.11
C ARG A 186 -27.22 1.92 -8.75
N LYS A 187 -26.71 0.82 -9.31
CA LYS A 187 -27.21 -0.55 -9.07
C LYS A 187 -26.55 -1.29 -7.91
N ARG A 188 -25.46 -0.76 -7.33
CA ARG A 188 -24.84 -1.26 -6.08
C ARG A 188 -24.94 -0.28 -4.93
N SER A 189 -25.73 0.79 -5.08
CA SER A 189 -26.05 1.77 -4.04
C SER A 189 -27.03 1.22 -3.00
N GLY A 190 -26.72 0.06 -2.43
CA GLY A 190 -27.19 -0.33 -1.12
C GLY A 190 -26.07 -0.04 -0.13
N LYS A 191 -26.09 1.15 0.48
CA LYS A 191 -25.12 1.70 1.46
C LYS A 191 -23.74 2.11 0.91
N GLY A 192 -23.65 3.39 0.55
CA GLY A 192 -22.73 4.29 1.26
C GLY A 192 -21.26 4.36 0.84
N ILE A 193 -20.89 3.77 -0.30
CA ILE A 193 -19.66 4.19 -0.98
C ILE A 193 -19.98 4.21 -2.46
N ALA A 194 -19.94 5.41 -3.04
CA ALA A 194 -19.93 5.57 -4.49
C ALA A 194 -18.58 5.03 -5.00
N TYR A 195 -18.49 3.71 -5.13
CA TYR A 195 -17.48 3.09 -5.97
C TYR A 195 -17.83 3.53 -7.38
N ALA A 196 -17.20 4.61 -7.84
CA ALA A 196 -17.27 4.97 -9.24
C ALA A 196 -16.71 3.76 -9.99
N SER A 197 -17.52 3.17 -10.85
CA SER A 197 -17.22 1.91 -11.52
C SER A 197 -15.90 2.07 -12.28
N ASP A 198 -14.80 1.56 -11.71
CA ASP A 198 -13.44 1.75 -12.25
C ASP A 198 -13.33 1.15 -13.66
N ARG A 199 -14.15 0.12 -13.92
CA ARG A 199 -14.33 -0.50 -15.23
C ARG A 199 -15.13 0.36 -16.22
N ALA A 200 -16.15 1.08 -15.76
CA ALA A 200 -16.85 2.04 -16.61
C ALA A 200 -15.99 3.29 -16.87
N ILE A 201 -15.21 3.72 -15.87
CA ILE A 201 -14.26 4.83 -16.00
C ILE A 201 -13.18 4.47 -17.02
N SER A 202 -12.53 3.30 -16.89
CA SER A 202 -11.50 2.89 -17.86
C SER A 202 -12.07 2.70 -19.26
N THR A 203 -13.29 2.14 -19.40
CA THR A 203 -13.96 2.00 -20.69
C THR A 203 -14.33 3.37 -21.29
N PHE A 204 -14.84 4.30 -20.48
CA PHE A 204 -15.17 5.66 -20.91
C PHE A 204 -13.94 6.43 -21.33
N ILE A 205 -12.84 6.34 -20.57
CA ILE A 205 -11.57 7.00 -20.90
C ILE A 205 -10.99 6.42 -22.18
N ALA A 206 -10.99 5.10 -22.34
CA ALA A 206 -10.55 4.46 -23.57
C ALA A 206 -11.40 4.92 -24.77
N TRP A 207 -12.71 4.98 -24.60
CA TRP A 207 -13.62 5.43 -25.66
C TRP A 207 -13.44 6.92 -25.99
N PHE A 208 -13.33 7.77 -24.97
CA PHE A 208 -13.11 9.21 -25.13
C PHE A 208 -11.76 9.52 -25.77
N SER A 209 -10.69 8.84 -25.34
CA SER A 209 -9.35 8.96 -25.93
C SER A 209 -9.36 8.54 -27.41
N THR A 210 -9.99 7.40 -27.73
CA THR A 210 -10.15 6.93 -29.11
C THR A 210 -10.96 7.90 -29.96
N PHE A 211 -12.05 8.44 -29.40
CA PHE A 211 -12.90 9.41 -30.08
C PHE A 211 -12.17 10.73 -30.38
N LEU A 212 -11.43 11.26 -29.40
CA LEU A 212 -10.64 12.48 -29.57
C LEU A 212 -9.53 12.29 -30.60
N ALA A 213 -8.84 11.15 -30.58
CA ALA A 213 -7.83 10.80 -31.57
C ALA A 213 -8.42 10.71 -32.99
N ALA A 214 -9.59 10.09 -33.15
CA ALA A 214 -10.28 10.01 -34.43
C ALA A 214 -10.71 11.40 -34.94
N LEU A 215 -11.25 12.25 -34.06
CA LEU A 215 -11.66 13.61 -34.41
C LEU A 215 -10.46 14.47 -34.83
N LEU A 216 -9.32 14.34 -34.15
CA LEU A 216 -8.07 14.99 -34.52
C LEU A 216 -7.57 14.54 -35.90
N LEU A 217 -7.57 13.23 -36.18
CA LEU A 217 -7.13 12.69 -37.47
C LEU A 217 -8.04 13.11 -38.63
N ILE A 218 -9.35 12.96 -38.47
CA ILE A 218 -10.32 13.33 -39.51
C ILE A 218 -10.32 14.85 -39.71
N GLY A 219 -10.27 15.62 -38.62
CA GLY A 219 -10.16 17.07 -38.65
C GLY A 219 -8.91 17.53 -39.39
N ALA A 220 -7.76 16.92 -39.09
CA ALA A 220 -6.52 17.21 -39.80
C ALA A 220 -6.67 16.99 -41.31
N ILE A 221 -7.19 15.84 -41.74
CA ILE A 221 -7.38 15.50 -43.16
C ILE A 221 -8.31 16.49 -43.87
N VAL A 222 -9.45 16.83 -43.26
CA VAL A 222 -10.44 17.74 -43.86
C VAL A 222 -9.89 19.16 -44.01
N VAL A 223 -9.23 19.69 -42.98
CA VAL A 223 -8.65 21.04 -43.05
C VAL A 223 -7.49 21.07 -44.05
N LEU A 224 -6.68 19.99 -44.12
CA LEU A 224 -5.60 19.89 -45.11
C LEU A 224 -6.12 19.86 -46.55
N TYR A 225 -7.32 19.30 -46.77
CA TYR A 225 -7.95 19.26 -48.09
C TYR A 225 -8.53 20.62 -48.50
N MET A 226 -9.01 21.41 -47.55
CA MET A 226 -9.55 22.76 -47.79
C MET A 226 -8.45 23.79 -48.10
N VAL A 227 -7.23 23.56 -47.64
CA VAL A 227 -6.10 24.48 -47.78
C VAL A 227 -5.36 24.24 -49.09
N ARG A 228 -5.33 25.25 -49.96
CA ARG A 228 -4.66 25.21 -51.27
C ARG A 228 -3.21 25.71 -51.26
N SER A 229 -2.81 26.51 -50.26
CA SER A 229 -1.47 27.09 -50.17
C SER A 229 -0.47 26.12 -49.50
N PRO A 230 0.70 25.85 -50.10
CA PRO A 230 1.67 24.89 -49.59
C PRO A 230 2.27 25.28 -48.23
N ASP A 231 2.51 26.57 -47.99
CA ASP A 231 3.14 27.04 -46.74
C ASP A 231 2.21 26.87 -45.52
N TRP A 232 0.93 27.21 -45.69
CA TRP A 232 -0.09 26.99 -44.65
C TRP A 232 -0.30 25.50 -44.39
N ARG A 233 -0.22 24.66 -45.44
CA ARG A 233 -0.37 23.21 -45.31
C ARG A 233 0.71 22.61 -44.41
N LEU A 234 1.96 23.04 -44.53
CA LEU A 234 3.06 22.56 -43.68
C LEU A 234 2.89 23.01 -42.22
N GLY A 235 2.51 24.27 -41.99
CA GLY A 235 2.22 24.77 -40.65
C GLY A 235 1.07 24.04 -39.97
N LEU A 236 0.05 23.67 -40.74
CA LEU A 236 -1.11 22.94 -40.23
C LEU A 236 -0.77 21.50 -39.84
N ILE A 237 0.07 20.81 -40.62
CA ILE A 237 0.57 19.47 -40.28
C ILE A 237 1.33 19.53 -38.96
N ALA A 238 2.28 20.47 -38.82
CA ALA A 238 3.03 20.64 -37.59
C ALA A 238 2.13 20.94 -36.38
N ALA A 239 1.11 21.77 -36.56
CA ALA A 239 0.14 22.10 -35.51
C ALA A 239 -0.68 20.87 -35.08
N PHE A 240 -1.23 20.10 -36.04
CA PHE A 240 -2.00 18.90 -35.72
C PHE A 240 -1.16 17.78 -35.13
N THR A 241 0.07 17.57 -35.58
CA THR A 241 1.01 16.61 -34.98
C THR A 241 1.35 16.99 -33.54
N THR A 242 1.59 18.29 -33.28
CA THR A 242 1.86 18.80 -31.92
C THR A 242 0.64 18.66 -31.01
N LEU A 243 -0.55 18.95 -31.54
CA LEU A 243 -1.82 18.82 -30.81
C LEU A 243 -2.14 17.35 -30.51
N PHE A 244 -1.88 16.45 -31.45
CA PHE A 244 -2.01 15.01 -31.25
C PHE A 244 -1.03 14.49 -30.18
N ALA A 245 0.25 14.84 -30.28
CA ALA A 245 1.26 14.48 -29.29
C ALA A 245 0.92 15.01 -27.88
N GLY A 246 0.49 16.28 -27.82
CA GLY A 246 0.05 16.92 -26.59
C GLY A 246 -1.20 16.27 -26.03
N SER A 247 -2.16 15.88 -26.87
CA SER A 247 -3.33 15.14 -26.44
C SER A 247 -2.92 13.79 -25.86
N VAL A 248 -2.18 12.94 -26.59
CA VAL A 248 -1.73 11.64 -26.09
C VAL A 248 -0.92 11.79 -24.79
N GLY A 249 0.03 12.73 -24.71
CA GLY A 249 0.84 12.93 -23.51
C GLY A 249 0.13 13.54 -22.31
N LEU A 250 -0.97 14.28 -22.52
CA LEU A 250 -1.81 14.79 -21.43
C LEU A 250 -2.89 13.78 -21.01
N LEU A 251 -3.37 12.99 -21.98
CA LEU A 251 -4.48 12.05 -21.81
C LEU A 251 -4.00 10.67 -21.31
N THR A 252 -2.78 10.23 -21.61
CA THR A 252 -2.24 8.94 -21.16
C THR A 252 -0.93 9.12 -20.40
N ASN A 253 -0.57 8.17 -19.54
CA ASN A 253 0.74 8.11 -18.88
C ASN A 253 1.81 7.56 -19.85
N ALA A 254 1.75 7.96 -21.13
CA ALA A 254 2.65 7.49 -22.17
C ALA A 254 4.09 7.86 -21.83
N ARG A 255 4.98 6.86 -21.89
CA ARG A 255 6.41 7.09 -21.66
C ARG A 255 6.95 7.98 -22.77
N ARG A 256 7.99 8.76 -22.47
CA ARG A 256 8.62 9.68 -23.45
C ARG A 256 8.93 8.99 -24.79
N ALA A 257 9.34 7.71 -24.75
CA ALA A 257 9.61 6.90 -25.94
C ALA A 257 8.36 6.61 -26.81
N GLU A 258 7.21 6.38 -26.19
CA GLU A 258 5.94 6.11 -26.89
C GLU A 258 5.39 7.38 -27.55
N LEU A 259 5.59 8.54 -26.91
CA LEU A 259 5.27 9.84 -27.50
C LEU A 259 6.10 10.10 -28.76
N PHE A 260 7.40 9.79 -28.75
CA PHE A 260 8.25 9.93 -29.93
C PHE A 260 7.82 8.99 -31.07
N ALA A 261 7.46 7.74 -30.75
CA ALA A 261 6.95 6.79 -31.74
C ALA A 261 5.62 7.25 -32.35
N ALA A 262 4.70 7.77 -31.53
CA ALA A 262 3.41 8.27 -31.98
C ALA A 262 3.51 9.53 -32.87
N THR A 263 4.54 10.36 -32.67
CA THR A 263 4.78 11.56 -33.50
C THR A 263 5.53 11.29 -34.81
N ALA A 264 6.18 10.13 -34.93
CA ALA A 264 6.97 9.77 -36.09
C ALA A 264 6.17 9.06 -37.20
N ALA A 265 4.97 8.59 -36.87
CA ALA A 265 4.02 7.95 -37.80
C ALA A 265 3.14 8.99 -38.51
#